data_AF-A0A2E0JL19-F1
#
_entry.id   AF-A0A2E0JL19-F1
#
_cell.length_a   1.000
_cell.length_b   1.000
_cell.length_c   1.000
_cell.angle_alpha   90.00
_cell.angle_beta   90.00
_cell.angle_gamma   90.00
#
_symmetry.space_group_name_H-M   'P 1'
#
loop_
_entity.id
_entity.type
_entity.pdbx_description
1 polymer ?
#
loop_
_entity_poly.entity_id
_entity_poly.type
_entity_poly.pdbx_seq_one_letter_code
_entity_poly.pdbx_strand_id
1 'polypeptide(L)'
;MQKPLVCVTLRGRTVEEMCNDAPKAVKLGADIVEVRLDLLWTSVEKMTSSGSDEGGKESIEVIVNHLELDAIDVEDSITTISSSIEAPILITCRPQSQGGHYPGSEEDRVSVLEAAIASNPSWVDLEIDIESSKREDLVKLAGKGTRVIASLHSLETTPSISEITQDVMDAQDMGDMVKACYHTKGRKDALRIFESALKLKSSDANYSLMGLGPGGDWSRIHAPALGQGLVFATTESGWHLSQQGKINASDLRIAWEVLEYS
;
A
#
# COMPACT_ATOMS: atom_id res chain seq x y z
N MET A 1 -0.21 -19.42 15.03
CA MET A 1 0.40 -18.08 14.89
C MET A 1 -0.72 -17.12 14.49
N GLN A 2 -0.78 -15.86 14.92
CA GLN A 2 -1.84 -14.98 14.39
C GLN A 2 -1.55 -14.71 12.91
N LYS A 3 -2.49 -15.04 12.02
CA LYS A 3 -2.30 -14.79 10.58
C LYS A 3 -2.40 -13.28 10.30
N PRO A 4 -1.45 -12.71 9.54
CA PRO A 4 -1.56 -11.34 9.07
C PRO A 4 -2.80 -11.17 8.21
N LEU A 5 -3.37 -9.97 8.25
CA LEU A 5 -4.36 -9.55 7.27
C LEU A 5 -3.69 -9.37 5.90
N VAL A 6 -4.38 -9.75 4.83
CA VAL A 6 -3.95 -9.48 3.45
C VAL A 6 -4.72 -8.27 2.91
N CYS A 7 -4.01 -7.18 2.67
CA CYS A 7 -4.52 -5.99 2.02
C CYS A 7 -4.20 -6.04 0.52
N VAL A 8 -5.19 -5.85 -0.34
CA VAL A 8 -4.94 -5.77 -1.80
C VAL A 8 -5.19 -4.35 -2.29
N THR A 9 -4.17 -3.74 -2.88
CA THR A 9 -4.28 -2.41 -3.49
C THR A 9 -5.06 -2.48 -4.79
N LEU A 10 -6.18 -1.76 -4.84
CA LEU A 10 -6.99 -1.63 -6.05
C LEU A 10 -6.21 -0.81 -7.09
N ARG A 11 -6.33 -1.23 -8.36
CA ARG A 11 -5.51 -0.68 -9.45
C ARG A 11 -6.26 0.26 -10.37
N GLY A 12 -7.58 0.34 -10.18
CA GLY A 12 -8.45 1.24 -10.90
C GLY A 12 -8.00 2.70 -10.75
N ARG A 13 -8.18 3.44 -11.83
CA ARG A 13 -7.93 4.88 -11.93
C ARG A 13 -9.22 5.69 -12.06
N THR A 14 -10.35 5.00 -12.10
CA THR A 14 -11.68 5.57 -11.97
C THR A 14 -12.42 4.88 -10.83
N VAL A 15 -13.44 5.53 -10.30
CA VAL A 15 -14.34 4.97 -9.28
C VAL A 15 -14.92 3.63 -9.75
N GLU A 16 -15.38 3.55 -11.00
CA GLU A 16 -15.92 2.33 -11.59
C GLU A 16 -14.89 1.19 -11.64
N GLU A 17 -13.67 1.48 -12.07
CA GLU A 17 -12.60 0.48 -12.12
C GLU A 17 -12.25 -0.04 -10.71
N MET A 18 -12.16 0.85 -9.71
CA MET A 18 -11.90 0.46 -8.32
C MET A 18 -13.01 -0.44 -7.77
N CYS A 19 -14.27 -0.06 -7.98
CA CYS A 19 -15.43 -0.85 -7.55
C CYS A 19 -15.46 -2.23 -8.23
N ASN A 20 -15.11 -2.31 -9.52
CA ASN A 20 -15.03 -3.56 -10.26
C ASN A 20 -13.84 -4.45 -9.85
N ASP A 21 -12.77 -3.87 -9.33
CA ASP A 21 -11.58 -4.60 -8.88
C ASP A 21 -11.72 -5.18 -7.48
N ALA A 22 -12.50 -4.55 -6.60
CA ALA A 22 -12.63 -4.99 -5.21
C ALA A 22 -13.18 -6.42 -5.05
N PRO A 23 -14.26 -6.86 -5.74
CA PRO A 23 -14.71 -8.24 -5.68
C PRO A 23 -13.65 -9.25 -6.18
N LYS A 24 -12.83 -8.87 -7.16
CA LYS A 24 -11.74 -9.73 -7.66
C LYS A 24 -10.65 -9.88 -6.60
N ALA A 25 -10.30 -8.79 -5.92
CA ALA A 25 -9.33 -8.80 -4.82
C ALA A 25 -9.78 -9.73 -3.68
N VAL A 26 -11.04 -9.62 -3.26
CA VAL A 26 -11.64 -10.51 -2.24
C VAL A 26 -11.58 -11.97 -2.68
N LYS A 27 -11.95 -12.28 -3.94
CA LYS A 27 -11.89 -13.64 -4.49
C LYS A 27 -10.47 -14.22 -4.50
N LEU A 28 -9.45 -13.37 -4.63
CA LEU A 28 -8.03 -13.77 -4.56
C LEU A 28 -7.49 -13.85 -3.12
N GLY A 29 -8.34 -13.60 -2.11
CA GLY A 29 -7.99 -13.78 -0.71
C GLY A 29 -7.60 -12.49 0.01
N ALA A 30 -8.06 -11.32 -0.44
CA ALA A 30 -7.97 -10.07 0.32
C ALA A 30 -8.89 -10.11 1.56
N ASP A 31 -8.36 -9.73 2.72
CA ASP A 31 -9.17 -9.41 3.92
C ASP A 31 -9.60 -7.94 3.93
N ILE A 32 -8.77 -7.08 3.32
CA ILE A 32 -8.94 -5.63 3.21
C ILE A 32 -8.61 -5.22 1.78
N VAL A 33 -9.32 -4.23 1.23
CA VAL A 33 -8.95 -3.59 -0.03
C VAL A 33 -8.44 -2.18 0.22
N GLU A 34 -7.30 -1.83 -0.37
CA GLU A 34 -6.77 -0.45 -0.32
C GLU A 34 -7.28 0.35 -1.52
N VAL A 35 -8.05 1.39 -1.24
CA VAL A 35 -8.46 2.43 -2.18
C VAL A 35 -7.40 3.52 -2.15
N ARG A 36 -6.66 3.64 -3.25
CA ARG A 36 -5.68 4.71 -3.47
C ARG A 36 -6.35 5.89 -4.18
N LEU A 37 -6.86 6.85 -3.42
CA LEU A 37 -7.53 8.03 -3.97
C LEU A 37 -6.61 8.81 -4.92
N ASP A 38 -5.31 8.86 -4.61
CA ASP A 38 -4.33 9.55 -5.46
C ASP A 38 -4.24 8.98 -6.88
N LEU A 39 -4.65 7.71 -7.11
CA LEU A 39 -4.71 7.14 -8.46
C LEU A 39 -5.84 7.69 -9.32
N LEU A 40 -6.88 8.30 -8.73
CA LEU A 40 -7.98 8.93 -9.48
C LEU A 40 -7.48 10.09 -10.34
N TRP A 41 -6.39 10.76 -9.95
CA TRP A 41 -5.74 11.81 -10.74
C TRP A 41 -4.74 11.26 -11.78
N THR A 42 -4.84 9.98 -12.12
CA THR A 42 -4.00 9.39 -13.15
C THR A 42 -4.83 8.69 -14.23
N SER A 43 -4.32 8.62 -15.44
CA SER A 43 -4.81 7.69 -16.46
C SER A 43 -3.64 6.91 -17.05
N VAL A 44 -3.92 5.75 -17.65
CA VAL A 44 -2.90 4.91 -18.28
C VAL A 44 -3.20 4.70 -19.75
N GLU A 45 -2.20 5.00 -20.57
CA GLU A 45 -2.17 4.66 -21.97
C GLU A 45 -1.16 3.54 -22.22
N LYS A 46 -1.55 2.53 -23.00
CA LYS A 46 -0.65 1.45 -23.42
C LYS A 46 -0.27 1.68 -24.87
N MET A 47 1.01 1.94 -25.12
CA MET A 47 1.56 2.02 -26.47
C MET A 47 2.29 0.72 -26.80
N THR A 48 1.91 0.10 -27.90
CA THR A 48 2.62 -1.06 -28.46
C THR A 48 3.66 -0.57 -29.46
N SER A 49 4.94 -0.78 -29.16
CA SER A 49 6.01 -0.57 -30.12
C SER A 49 6.39 -1.90 -30.78
N SER A 50 6.18 -2.00 -32.10
CA SER A 50 6.67 -3.13 -32.89
C SER A 50 8.14 -2.90 -33.23
N GLY A 51 9.04 -3.62 -32.56
CA GLY A 51 10.47 -3.59 -32.89
C GLY A 51 10.73 -4.16 -34.29
N SER A 52 11.43 -3.42 -35.14
CA SER A 52 11.74 -3.78 -36.54
C SER A 52 12.98 -4.67 -36.68
N ASP A 53 13.25 -5.58 -35.74
CA ASP A 53 14.38 -6.51 -35.82
C ASP A 53 13.89 -7.97 -35.75
N GLU A 54 14.53 -8.83 -36.55
CA GLU A 54 14.24 -10.26 -36.68
C GLU A 54 14.30 -10.96 -35.30
N GLY A 55 13.14 -11.13 -34.68
CA GLY A 55 12.97 -11.62 -33.30
C GLY A 55 11.99 -10.82 -32.44
N GLY A 56 11.40 -9.74 -32.99
CA GLY A 56 10.52 -8.76 -32.36
C GLY A 56 9.74 -9.23 -31.13
N LYS A 57 10.27 -8.93 -29.94
CA LYS A 57 9.45 -8.87 -28.73
C LYS A 57 8.68 -7.56 -28.79
N GLU A 58 7.35 -7.66 -28.84
CA GLU A 58 6.48 -6.52 -28.58
C GLU A 58 6.80 -5.98 -27.18
N SER A 59 7.23 -4.73 -27.09
CA SER A 59 7.32 -4.00 -25.84
C SER A 59 6.07 -3.16 -25.69
N ILE A 60 5.34 -3.37 -24.58
CA ILE A 60 4.23 -2.51 -24.18
C ILE A 60 4.82 -1.44 -23.27
N GLU A 61 4.86 -0.21 -23.74
CA GLU A 61 5.17 0.95 -22.92
C GLU A 61 3.88 1.46 -22.26
N VAL A 62 3.94 1.70 -20.96
CA VAL A 62 2.79 2.16 -20.17
C VAL A 62 3.07 3.60 -19.75
N ILE A 63 2.32 4.54 -20.30
CA ILE A 63 2.42 5.96 -19.98
C ILE A 63 1.37 6.27 -18.92
N VAL A 64 1.79 6.93 -17.84
CA VAL A 64 0.89 7.43 -16.80
C VAL A 64 0.72 8.93 -17.01
N ASN A 65 -0.49 9.36 -17.36
CA ASN A 65 -0.84 10.76 -17.47
C ASN A 65 -1.40 11.25 -16.13
N HIS A 66 -1.14 12.52 -15.79
CA HIS A 66 -1.64 13.17 -14.59
C HIS A 66 -2.76 14.15 -14.93
N LEU A 67 -3.79 14.18 -14.10
CA LEU A 67 -4.93 15.09 -14.21
C LEU A 67 -4.77 16.27 -13.25
N GLU A 68 -5.42 17.38 -13.59
CA GLU A 68 -5.50 18.57 -12.75
C GLU A 68 -6.33 18.30 -11.48
N LEU A 69 -6.12 19.10 -10.43
CA LEU A 69 -6.75 18.90 -9.12
C LEU A 69 -8.29 18.89 -9.19
N ASP A 70 -8.88 19.76 -10.01
CA ASP A 70 -10.32 19.94 -10.20
C ASP A 70 -10.97 18.88 -11.11
N ALA A 71 -10.18 17.96 -11.67
CA ALA A 71 -10.69 16.89 -12.53
C ALA A 71 -11.52 15.85 -11.78
N ILE A 72 -11.38 15.76 -10.45
CA ILE A 72 -11.98 14.71 -9.61
C ILE A 72 -12.88 15.36 -8.55
N ASP A 73 -14.16 14.96 -8.56
CA ASP A 73 -15.06 15.21 -7.43
C ASP A 73 -14.76 14.20 -6.32
N VAL A 74 -14.00 14.65 -5.31
CA VAL A 74 -13.51 13.79 -4.24
C VAL A 74 -14.64 13.28 -3.35
N GLU A 75 -15.62 14.11 -3.02
CA GLU A 75 -16.71 13.75 -2.12
C GLU A 75 -17.63 12.70 -2.76
N ASP A 76 -18.01 12.91 -4.03
CA ASP A 76 -18.82 11.95 -4.78
C ASP A 76 -18.05 10.64 -5.02
N SER A 77 -16.76 10.73 -5.33
CA SER A 77 -15.90 9.56 -5.52
C SER A 77 -15.82 8.70 -4.25
N ILE A 78 -15.55 9.32 -3.09
CA ILE A 78 -15.47 8.62 -1.80
C ILE A 78 -16.83 8.01 -1.45
N THR A 79 -17.93 8.75 -1.63
CA THR A 79 -19.29 8.28 -1.33
C THR A 79 -19.65 7.05 -2.17
N THR A 80 -19.36 7.09 -3.47
CA THR A 80 -19.64 5.99 -4.38
C THR A 80 -18.78 4.76 -4.07
N ILE A 81 -17.48 4.95 -3.81
CA ILE A 81 -16.57 3.85 -3.45
C ILE A 81 -17.01 3.19 -2.14
N SER A 82 -17.24 3.98 -1.09
CA SER A 82 -17.60 3.47 0.23
C SER A 82 -18.97 2.78 0.27
N SER A 83 -19.90 3.15 -0.62
CA SER A 83 -21.21 2.49 -0.74
C SER A 83 -21.20 1.26 -1.65
N SER A 84 -20.26 1.17 -2.60
CA SER A 84 -20.21 0.09 -3.59
C SER A 84 -19.31 -1.09 -3.18
N ILE A 85 -18.32 -0.85 -2.31
CA ILE A 85 -17.38 -1.87 -1.86
C ILE A 85 -17.85 -2.45 -0.52
N GLU A 86 -18.20 -3.73 -0.50
CA GLU A 86 -18.67 -4.43 0.71
C GLU A 86 -17.52 -4.88 1.65
N ALA A 87 -16.31 -5.04 1.12
CA ALA A 87 -15.15 -5.49 1.89
C ALA A 87 -14.61 -4.36 2.79
N PRO A 88 -13.92 -4.68 3.91
CA PRO A 88 -13.23 -3.69 4.71
C PRO A 88 -12.28 -2.82 3.86
N ILE A 89 -12.44 -1.50 3.94
CA ILE A 89 -11.71 -0.53 3.12
C ILE A 89 -10.59 0.11 3.93
N LEU A 90 -9.38 0.13 3.35
CA LEU A 90 -8.31 1.05 3.71
C LEU A 90 -8.30 2.19 2.70
N ILE A 91 -8.49 3.44 3.14
CA ILE A 91 -8.37 4.61 2.26
C ILE A 91 -6.98 5.24 2.43
N THR A 92 -6.32 5.50 1.31
CA THR A 92 -4.99 6.11 1.24
C THR A 92 -5.00 7.23 0.20
N CYS A 93 -4.48 8.41 0.55
CA CYS A 93 -4.19 9.49 -0.41
C CYS A 93 -2.70 9.84 -0.33
N ARG A 94 -1.88 9.12 -1.11
CA ARG A 94 -0.41 9.18 -1.03
C ARG A 94 0.12 10.45 -1.73
N PRO A 95 1.00 11.25 -1.10
CA PRO A 95 1.65 12.38 -1.75
C PRO A 95 2.76 11.92 -2.71
N GLN A 96 3.13 12.79 -3.65
CA GLN A 96 4.19 12.51 -4.62
C GLN A 96 5.56 12.27 -3.96
N SER A 97 5.85 12.96 -2.85
CA SER A 97 7.09 12.78 -2.06
C SER A 97 7.29 11.36 -1.55
N GLN A 98 6.20 10.59 -1.40
CA GLN A 98 6.19 9.20 -0.95
C GLN A 98 5.71 8.22 -2.04
N GLY A 99 5.77 8.63 -3.31
CA GLY A 99 5.51 7.75 -4.46
C GLY A 99 4.02 7.61 -4.82
N GLY A 100 3.19 8.56 -4.40
CA GLY A 100 1.81 8.71 -4.84
C GLY A 100 1.65 9.65 -6.02
N HIS A 101 0.40 9.93 -6.38
CA HIS A 101 0.06 10.72 -7.56
C HIS A 101 -0.85 11.93 -7.28
N TYR A 102 -1.06 12.28 -6.01
CA TYR A 102 -1.91 13.42 -5.65
C TYR A 102 -1.31 14.74 -6.19
N PRO A 103 -2.05 15.55 -6.97
CA PRO A 103 -1.50 16.73 -7.64
C PRO A 103 -1.55 18.01 -6.79
N GLY A 104 -2.36 18.05 -5.74
CA GLY A 104 -2.64 19.24 -4.94
C GLY A 104 -1.60 19.54 -3.85
N SER A 105 -1.86 20.61 -3.09
CA SER A 105 -1.05 20.97 -1.92
C SER A 105 -1.30 20.03 -0.74
N GLU A 106 -0.45 20.11 0.27
CA GLU A 106 -0.62 19.32 1.49
C GLU A 106 -1.89 19.73 2.26
N GLU A 107 -2.25 21.01 2.24
CA GLU A 107 -3.52 21.53 2.77
C GLU A 107 -4.73 20.90 2.07
N ASP A 108 -4.70 20.84 0.73
CA ASP A 108 -5.78 20.22 -0.04
C ASP A 108 -5.85 18.72 0.28
N ARG A 109 -4.69 18.05 0.38
CA ARG A 109 -4.60 16.62 0.67
C ARG A 109 -5.18 16.29 2.05
N VAL A 110 -4.92 17.12 3.05
CA VAL A 110 -5.51 16.97 4.39
C VAL A 110 -7.04 17.05 4.31
N SER A 111 -7.59 17.96 3.50
CA SER A 111 -9.04 18.05 3.29
C SER A 111 -9.61 16.77 2.63
N VAL A 112 -8.88 16.17 1.69
CA VAL A 112 -9.24 14.86 1.11
C VAL A 112 -9.23 13.75 2.18
N LEU A 113 -8.24 13.76 3.07
CA LEU A 113 -8.14 12.79 4.17
C LEU A 113 -9.26 12.97 5.21
N GLU A 114 -9.66 14.21 5.51
CA GLU A 114 -10.81 14.51 6.37
C GLU A 114 -12.11 13.94 5.78
N ALA A 115 -12.35 14.18 4.49
CA ALA A 115 -13.50 13.61 3.77
C ALA A 115 -13.46 12.07 3.75
N ALA A 116 -12.27 11.49 3.53
CA ALA A 116 -12.09 10.04 3.57
C ALA A 116 -12.45 9.46 4.94
N ILE A 117 -11.98 10.08 6.03
CA ILE A 117 -12.30 9.64 7.40
C ILE A 117 -13.79 9.80 7.70
N ALA A 118 -14.42 10.89 7.26
CA ALA A 118 -15.85 11.12 7.45
C ALA A 118 -16.74 10.04 6.81
N SER A 119 -16.23 9.34 5.77
CA SER A 119 -16.89 8.18 5.17
C SER A 119 -16.86 6.90 6.03
N ASN A 120 -16.21 6.93 7.21
CA ASN A 120 -16.06 5.82 8.16
C ASN A 120 -15.45 4.52 7.56
N PRO A 121 -14.26 4.59 6.91
CA PRO A 121 -13.60 3.40 6.39
C PRO A 121 -13.10 2.51 7.54
N SER A 122 -12.79 1.25 7.25
CA SER A 122 -12.22 0.35 8.26
C SER A 122 -10.80 0.77 8.69
N TRP A 123 -10.06 1.37 7.76
CA TRP A 123 -8.74 1.93 7.99
C TRP A 123 -8.51 3.20 7.17
N VAL A 124 -7.63 4.07 7.67
CA VAL A 124 -7.04 5.20 6.92
C VAL A 124 -5.51 5.14 7.03
N ASP A 125 -4.81 5.43 5.94
CA ASP A 125 -3.35 5.56 5.89
C ASP A 125 -2.98 7.05 6.05
N LEU A 126 -2.24 7.36 7.11
CA LEU A 126 -1.75 8.70 7.43
C LEU A 126 -0.23 8.68 7.54
N GLU A 127 0.46 9.41 6.67
CA GLU A 127 1.91 9.49 6.73
C GLU A 127 2.39 10.09 8.06
N ILE A 128 3.54 9.62 8.55
CA ILE A 128 4.15 10.11 9.80
C ILE A 128 4.75 11.51 9.67
N ASP A 129 5.01 11.97 8.45
CA ASP A 129 5.60 13.28 8.13
C ASP A 129 4.55 14.37 7.85
N ILE A 130 3.24 14.04 7.92
CA ILE A 130 2.18 15.05 7.99
C ILE A 130 2.46 15.95 9.20
N GLU A 131 2.28 17.27 9.01
CA GLU A 131 2.49 18.24 10.09
C GLU A 131 1.73 17.82 11.36
N SER A 132 2.44 17.85 12.49
CA SER A 132 2.00 17.29 13.77
C SER A 132 0.58 17.70 14.20
N SER A 133 0.25 19.00 14.13
CA SER A 133 -1.06 19.50 14.55
C SER A 133 -2.19 18.98 13.66
N LYS A 134 -2.00 19.03 12.32
CA LYS A 134 -2.97 18.49 11.36
C LYS A 134 -3.13 16.98 11.53
N ARG A 135 -2.03 16.26 11.74
CA ARG A 135 -2.06 14.80 11.90
C ARG A 135 -2.81 14.39 13.18
N GLU A 136 -2.57 15.09 14.29
CA GLU A 136 -3.32 14.87 15.52
C GLU A 136 -4.82 15.08 15.32
N ASP A 137 -5.21 16.10 14.55
CA ASP A 137 -6.62 16.39 14.26
C ASP A 137 -7.25 15.30 13.37
N LEU A 138 -6.53 14.79 12.37
CA LEU A 138 -6.96 13.63 11.58
C LEU A 138 -7.13 12.37 12.44
N VAL A 139 -6.20 12.09 13.36
CA VAL A 139 -6.30 10.94 14.28
C VAL A 139 -7.50 11.10 15.23
N LYS A 140 -7.74 12.32 15.75
CA LYS A 140 -8.93 12.61 16.57
C LYS A 140 -10.22 12.41 15.77
N LEU A 141 -10.24 12.83 14.50
CA LEU A 141 -11.38 12.66 13.60
C LEU A 141 -11.69 11.19 13.32
N ALA A 142 -10.66 10.36 13.12
CA ALA A 142 -10.80 8.91 12.92
C ALA A 142 -11.45 8.22 14.14
N GLY A 143 -11.09 8.68 15.34
CA GLY A 143 -11.72 8.25 16.59
C GLY A 143 -11.63 6.74 16.79
N LYS A 144 -12.74 6.12 17.21
CA LYS A 144 -12.83 4.65 17.38
C LYS A 144 -13.47 3.93 16.19
N GLY A 145 -13.97 4.67 15.20
CA GLY A 145 -14.66 4.10 14.04
C GLY A 145 -13.70 3.62 12.97
N THR A 146 -12.58 4.31 12.81
CA THR A 146 -11.59 4.08 11.75
C THR A 146 -10.21 3.83 12.37
N ARG A 147 -9.56 2.72 12.02
CA ARG A 147 -8.19 2.44 12.46
C ARG A 147 -7.17 3.21 11.62
N VAL A 148 -6.07 3.64 12.23
CA VAL A 148 -5.03 4.46 11.59
C VAL A 148 -3.79 3.63 11.31
N ILE A 149 -3.32 3.66 10.07
CA ILE A 149 -1.97 3.21 9.70
C ILE A 149 -1.05 4.42 9.70
N ALA A 150 -0.04 4.43 10.57
CA ALA A 150 1.05 5.39 10.56
C ALA A 150 2.09 4.95 9.52
N SER A 151 2.16 5.64 8.38
CA SER A 151 2.94 5.15 7.23
C SER A 151 4.19 5.98 6.92
N LEU A 152 5.21 5.30 6.38
CA LEU A 152 6.45 5.88 5.90
C LEU A 152 6.92 5.16 4.63
N HIS A 153 7.34 5.93 3.62
CA HIS A 153 7.89 5.40 2.38
C HIS A 153 9.26 6.03 2.11
N SER A 154 10.30 5.20 2.06
CA SER A 154 11.63 5.60 1.58
C SER A 154 11.80 5.15 0.14
N LEU A 155 11.84 6.13 -0.78
CA LEU A 155 11.95 5.87 -2.23
C LEU A 155 13.39 5.63 -2.69
N GLU A 156 14.40 6.05 -1.93
CA GLU A 156 15.78 6.07 -2.43
C GLU A 156 16.63 4.87 -1.99
N THR A 157 16.58 4.55 -0.70
CA THR A 157 17.47 3.55 -0.10
C THR A 157 16.78 2.77 1.03
N THR A 158 17.27 1.55 1.26
CA THR A 158 16.91 0.77 2.44
C THR A 158 17.91 1.07 3.57
N PRO A 159 17.47 1.65 4.70
CA PRO A 159 18.32 1.96 5.84
C PRO A 159 18.93 0.71 6.49
N SER A 160 19.77 0.93 7.50
CA SER A 160 20.27 -0.15 8.36
C SER A 160 19.15 -0.81 9.17
N ILE A 161 19.41 -2.01 9.66
CA ILE A 161 18.44 -2.76 10.48
C ILE A 161 18.05 -1.98 11.74
N SER A 162 19.01 -1.30 12.37
CA SER A 162 18.76 -0.47 13.56
C SER A 162 17.87 0.72 13.24
N GLU A 163 18.10 1.39 12.11
CA GLU A 163 17.27 2.53 11.68
C GLU A 163 15.85 2.08 11.39
N ILE A 164 15.65 1.02 10.60
CA ILE A 164 14.30 0.49 10.32
C ILE A 164 13.57 0.08 11.61
N THR A 165 14.28 -0.55 12.54
CA THR A 165 13.69 -0.92 13.84
C THR A 165 13.31 0.33 14.63
N GLN A 166 14.16 1.35 14.63
CA GLN A 166 13.91 2.61 15.33
C GLN A 166 12.75 3.39 14.71
N ASP A 167 12.66 3.47 13.38
CA ASP A 167 11.55 4.09 12.64
C ASP A 167 10.20 3.52 13.10
N VAL A 168 10.13 2.18 13.25
CA VAL A 168 8.91 1.51 13.72
C VAL A 168 8.61 1.81 15.19
N MET A 169 9.63 1.79 16.05
CA MET A 169 9.45 2.05 17.48
C MET A 169 9.05 3.50 17.76
N ASP A 170 9.62 4.46 17.02
CA ASP A 170 9.31 5.88 17.16
C ASP A 170 7.88 6.19 16.68
N ALA A 171 7.40 5.47 15.67
CA ALA A 171 6.05 5.65 15.12
C ALA A 171 4.96 4.79 15.79
N GLN A 172 5.31 3.92 16.76
CA GLN A 172 4.38 2.91 17.30
C GLN A 172 3.10 3.51 17.89
N ASP A 173 3.20 4.70 18.51
CA ASP A 173 2.10 5.39 19.18
C ASP A 173 1.37 6.38 18.24
N MET A 174 1.77 6.46 16.97
CA MET A 174 1.19 7.37 15.99
C MET A 174 -0.07 6.81 15.30
N GLY A 175 -0.43 5.56 15.54
CA GLY A 175 -1.61 4.90 14.97
C GLY A 175 -1.82 3.50 15.54
N ASP A 176 -2.78 2.75 15.01
CA ASP A 176 -3.05 1.36 15.39
C ASP A 176 -2.01 0.38 14.82
N MET A 177 -1.29 0.79 13.77
CA MET A 177 -0.25 0.01 13.11
C MET A 177 0.76 0.93 12.41
N VAL A 178 2.04 0.57 12.45
CA VAL A 178 3.09 1.22 11.65
C VAL A 178 3.29 0.50 10.33
N LYS A 179 3.32 1.21 9.21
CA LYS A 179 3.64 0.68 7.89
C LYS A 179 4.89 1.36 7.35
N ALA A 180 5.97 0.62 7.16
CA ALA A 180 7.18 1.18 6.54
C ALA A 180 7.54 0.40 5.27
N CYS A 181 7.76 1.17 4.20
CA CYS A 181 8.00 0.65 2.87
C CYS A 181 9.32 1.23 2.32
N TYR A 182 10.28 0.37 1.99
CA TYR A 182 11.61 0.78 1.57
C TYR A 182 11.94 0.29 0.17
N HIS A 183 12.61 1.13 -0.64
CA HIS A 183 13.11 0.70 -1.94
C HIS A 183 14.36 -0.18 -1.80
N THR A 184 14.29 -1.38 -2.35
CA THR A 184 15.34 -2.41 -2.34
C THR A 184 16.03 -2.46 -3.70
N LYS A 185 17.38 -2.46 -3.70
CA LYS A 185 18.19 -2.59 -4.93
C LYS A 185 18.74 -4.01 -5.12
N GLY A 186 18.39 -4.92 -4.21
CA GLY A 186 18.76 -6.33 -4.27
C GLY A 186 18.60 -7.05 -2.94
N ARG A 187 19.04 -8.31 -2.91
CA ARG A 187 18.82 -9.24 -1.78
C ARG A 187 19.37 -8.74 -0.44
N LYS A 188 20.49 -8.02 -0.43
CA LYS A 188 21.07 -7.48 0.81
C LYS A 188 20.15 -6.45 1.47
N ASP A 189 19.50 -5.61 0.66
CA ASP A 189 18.54 -4.62 1.16
C ASP A 189 17.27 -5.31 1.67
N ALA A 190 16.75 -6.26 0.90
CA ALA A 190 15.61 -7.08 1.32
C ALA A 190 15.85 -7.81 2.65
N LEU A 191 17.07 -8.34 2.86
CA LEU A 191 17.45 -8.97 4.12
C LEU A 191 17.47 -7.99 5.29
N ARG A 192 17.83 -6.72 5.10
CA ARG A 192 17.75 -5.72 6.19
C ARG A 192 16.31 -5.55 6.67
N ILE A 193 15.36 -5.45 5.75
CA ILE A 193 13.93 -5.34 6.08
C ILE A 193 13.46 -6.60 6.81
N PHE A 194 13.82 -7.78 6.29
CA PHE A 194 13.48 -9.07 6.89
C PHE A 194 14.05 -9.21 8.32
N GLU A 195 15.33 -8.91 8.52
CA GLU A 195 15.98 -8.97 9.83
C GLU A 195 15.41 -7.94 10.81
N SER A 196 14.99 -6.77 10.32
CA SER A 196 14.32 -5.77 11.15
C SER A 196 12.97 -6.27 11.65
N ALA A 197 12.16 -6.87 10.78
CA ALA A 197 10.91 -7.51 11.17
C ALA A 197 11.16 -8.64 12.20
N LEU A 198 12.18 -9.47 11.98
CA LEU A 198 12.52 -10.54 12.92
C LEU A 198 12.87 -10.01 14.32
N LYS A 199 13.56 -8.85 14.41
CA LYS A 199 13.85 -8.18 15.69
C LYS A 199 12.58 -7.61 16.33
N LEU A 200 11.78 -6.89 15.55
CA LEU A 200 10.54 -6.26 15.99
C LEU A 200 9.50 -7.28 16.47
N LYS A 201 9.54 -8.53 16.01
CA LYS A 201 8.69 -9.62 16.50
C LYS A 201 8.70 -9.79 18.02
N SER A 202 9.81 -9.44 18.67
CA SER A 202 9.95 -9.52 20.13
C SER A 202 9.46 -8.28 20.88
N SER A 203 9.00 -7.26 20.15
CA SER A 203 8.41 -6.03 20.71
C SER A 203 6.88 -6.09 20.70
N ASP A 204 6.25 -5.12 21.37
CA ASP A 204 4.79 -4.94 21.37
C ASP A 204 4.27 -4.14 20.14
N ALA A 205 5.17 -3.74 19.23
CA ALA A 205 4.81 -2.96 18.06
C ALA A 205 3.95 -3.78 17.08
N ASN A 206 2.88 -3.17 16.57
CA ASN A 206 2.08 -3.72 15.48
C ASN A 206 2.52 -3.10 14.15
N TYR A 207 3.06 -3.90 13.23
CA TYR A 207 3.71 -3.35 12.04
C TYR A 207 3.48 -4.13 10.74
N SER A 208 3.70 -3.43 9.64
CA SER A 208 3.80 -3.93 8.28
C SER A 208 5.08 -3.40 7.63
N LEU A 209 6.08 -4.27 7.50
CA LEU A 209 7.33 -3.94 6.82
C LEU A 209 7.32 -4.55 5.42
N MET A 210 7.78 -3.77 4.44
CA MET A 210 7.88 -4.27 3.07
C MET A 210 8.96 -3.60 2.23
N GLY A 211 9.47 -4.36 1.26
CA GLY A 211 10.36 -3.84 0.23
C GLY A 211 9.63 -3.62 -1.10
N LEU A 212 10.01 -2.57 -1.82
CA LEU A 212 9.72 -2.40 -3.24
C LEU A 212 11.00 -2.66 -4.03
N GLY A 213 10.95 -3.54 -5.03
CA GLY A 213 12.11 -3.97 -5.80
C GLY A 213 12.59 -5.39 -5.49
N PRO A 214 13.73 -5.82 -6.06
CA PRO A 214 14.13 -7.22 -6.05
C PRO A 214 14.32 -7.80 -4.63
N GLY A 215 13.55 -8.84 -4.31
CA GLY A 215 13.55 -9.51 -3.00
C GLY A 215 12.66 -8.87 -1.94
N GLY A 216 11.98 -7.76 -2.25
CA GLY A 216 11.05 -7.10 -1.32
C GLY A 216 9.84 -7.95 -0.94
N ASP A 217 9.52 -8.99 -1.73
CA ASP A 217 8.46 -9.97 -1.51
C ASP A 217 8.73 -10.92 -0.33
N TRP A 218 9.99 -11.07 0.11
CA TRP A 218 10.34 -11.99 1.21
C TRP A 218 9.66 -11.62 2.53
N SER A 219 9.60 -10.33 2.85
CA SER A 219 8.88 -9.80 4.02
C SER A 219 7.38 -10.13 3.98
N ARG A 220 6.80 -10.20 2.76
CA ARG A 220 5.40 -10.53 2.54
C ARG A 220 5.15 -12.03 2.70
N ILE A 221 5.96 -12.86 2.02
CA ILE A 221 5.85 -14.33 2.06
C ILE A 221 6.03 -14.85 3.48
N HIS A 222 6.98 -14.31 4.24
CA HIS A 222 7.30 -14.77 5.59
C HIS A 222 6.61 -13.96 6.69
N ALA A 223 5.65 -13.08 6.34
CA ALA A 223 4.97 -12.22 7.29
C ALA A 223 4.42 -12.91 8.55
N PRO A 224 3.80 -14.11 8.48
CA PRO A 224 3.38 -14.82 9.69
C PRO A 224 4.57 -15.12 10.61
N ALA A 225 5.65 -15.68 10.05
CA ALA A 225 6.86 -16.01 10.80
C ALA A 225 7.56 -14.77 11.36
N LEU A 226 7.44 -13.64 10.69
CA LEU A 226 7.98 -12.34 11.09
C LEU A 226 7.11 -11.62 12.13
N GLY A 227 5.84 -12.01 12.33
CA GLY A 227 4.94 -11.35 13.27
C GLY A 227 4.33 -10.04 12.73
N GLN A 228 4.24 -9.88 11.41
CA GLN A 228 3.58 -8.73 10.80
C GLN A 228 2.06 -8.83 10.94
N GLY A 229 1.39 -7.72 11.21
CA GLY A 229 -0.08 -7.67 11.36
C GLY A 229 -0.84 -7.52 10.03
N LEU A 230 -0.19 -6.94 9.01
CA LEU A 230 -0.77 -6.67 7.70
C LEU A 230 0.27 -6.87 6.60
N VAL A 231 -0.17 -7.37 5.44
CA VAL A 231 0.65 -7.56 4.25
C VAL A 231 -0.08 -7.00 3.03
N PHE A 232 0.60 -6.18 2.24
CA PHE A 232 0.06 -5.70 0.98
C PHE A 232 0.37 -6.69 -0.16
N ALA A 233 -0.62 -6.95 -1.00
CA ALA A 233 -0.55 -7.83 -2.16
C ALA A 233 -1.22 -7.17 -3.37
N THR A 234 -1.10 -7.80 -4.54
CA THR A 234 -1.71 -7.32 -5.78
C THR A 234 -2.64 -8.38 -6.39
N THR A 235 -3.55 -7.94 -7.26
CA THR A 235 -4.32 -8.83 -8.15
C THR A 235 -3.54 -9.21 -9.41
N GLU A 236 -2.41 -8.55 -9.68
CA GLU A 236 -1.54 -8.86 -10.82
C GLU A 236 -0.94 -10.26 -10.73
N SER A 237 -0.64 -10.84 -11.88
CA SER A 237 0.06 -12.12 -11.98
C SER A 237 1.22 -12.00 -12.95
N GLY A 238 2.31 -12.71 -12.66
CA GLY A 238 3.47 -12.79 -13.53
C GLY A 238 4.79 -12.73 -12.78
N TRP A 239 5.82 -13.32 -13.40
CA TRP A 239 7.17 -13.44 -12.82
C TRP A 239 7.81 -12.09 -12.47
N HIS A 240 7.43 -11.03 -13.17
CA HIS A 240 7.95 -9.67 -12.98
C HIS A 240 7.63 -9.10 -11.58
N LEU A 241 6.60 -9.61 -10.89
CA LEU A 241 6.22 -9.14 -9.55
C LEU A 241 7.33 -9.34 -8.52
N SER A 242 8.07 -10.46 -8.60
CA SER A 242 9.22 -10.73 -7.72
C SER A 242 10.33 -9.67 -7.86
N GLN A 243 10.53 -9.13 -9.06
CA GLN A 243 11.50 -8.05 -9.32
C GLN A 243 11.01 -6.70 -8.80
N GLN A 244 9.71 -6.55 -8.57
CA GLN A 244 9.10 -5.37 -7.98
C GLN A 244 8.87 -5.52 -6.46
N GLY A 245 9.22 -6.67 -5.87
CA GLY A 245 8.97 -6.95 -4.45
C GLY A 245 7.48 -7.11 -4.12
N LYS A 246 6.68 -7.47 -5.13
CA LYS A 246 5.23 -7.69 -5.04
C LYS A 246 4.91 -9.18 -5.13
N ILE A 247 3.75 -9.55 -4.63
CA ILE A 247 3.22 -10.91 -4.73
C ILE A 247 1.70 -10.85 -4.95
N ASN A 248 1.19 -11.77 -5.76
CA ASN A 248 -0.25 -11.92 -5.96
C ASN A 248 -0.91 -12.41 -4.66
N ALA A 249 -2.13 -11.94 -4.37
CA ALA A 249 -2.85 -12.33 -3.17
C ALA A 249 -3.11 -13.85 -3.07
N SER A 250 -3.51 -14.52 -4.15
CA SER A 250 -3.74 -15.96 -4.11
C SER A 250 -2.44 -16.75 -3.96
N ASP A 251 -1.37 -16.31 -4.64
CA ASP A 251 -0.05 -16.93 -4.51
C ASP A 251 0.50 -16.79 -3.09
N LEU A 252 0.27 -15.64 -2.45
CA LEU A 252 0.65 -15.40 -1.05
C LEU A 252 -0.10 -16.35 -0.10
N ARG A 253 -1.42 -16.52 -0.29
CA ARG A 253 -2.23 -17.45 0.51
C ARG A 253 -1.76 -18.89 0.33
N ILE A 254 -1.50 -19.31 -0.90
CA ILE A 254 -0.96 -20.64 -1.22
C ILE A 254 0.42 -20.83 -0.59
N ALA A 255 1.30 -19.83 -0.66
CA ALA A 255 2.62 -19.89 -0.05
C ALA A 255 2.53 -20.09 1.48
N TRP A 256 1.62 -19.38 2.16
CA TRP A 256 1.41 -19.58 3.60
C TRP A 256 0.86 -20.96 3.95
N GLU A 257 -0.02 -21.52 3.11
CA GLU A 257 -0.51 -22.89 3.28
C GLU A 257 0.62 -23.92 3.12
N VAL A 258 1.41 -23.82 2.05
CA VAL A 258 2.53 -24.73 1.77
C VAL A 258 3.65 -24.63 2.80
N LEU A 259 3.91 -23.43 3.34
CA LEU A 259 4.89 -23.20 4.41
C LEU A 259 4.36 -23.54 5.80
N GLU A 260 3.12 -24.05 5.91
CA GLU A 260 2.46 -24.42 7.16
C GLU A 260 2.38 -23.26 8.17
N TYR A 261 2.27 -22.02 7.66
CA TYR A 261 1.96 -20.85 8.47
C TYR A 261 0.49 -20.90 8.89
N SER A 262 0.25 -21.70 9.93
CA SER A 262 -1.05 -21.98 10.55
C SER A 262 -1.37 -21.07 11.73
#